data_AF-A0A395MFP5-F1
#
_entry.id   AF-A0A395MFP5-F1
#
_cell.length_a   1.000
_cell.length_b   1.000
_cell.length_c   1.000
_cell.angle_alpha   90.00
_cell.angle_beta   90.00
_cell.angle_gamma   90.00
#
_symmetry.space_group_name_H-M   'P 1'
#
loop_
_entity.id
_entity.type
_entity.pdbx_description
1 polymer ?
#
loop_
_entity_poly.entity_id
_entity_poly.type
_entity_poly.pdbx_seq_one_letter_code
_entity_poly.pdbx_strand_id
1 'polypeptide(L)'
;MHDTFAGDPIDRGQPSSSASLNHQALHPPETFAPPSTIISAAKEEDSETELNVNDRAPRSTALSRERLFASLEVGDYFLRPPRPIASANDLDGLELKRCFEILHACHIATETDATLVSTGRTMEDFLEAVFETDGLEKPKFQFTVREFLQVGNVCGKTFLSLGWYNADITGEPSHHQTISACEDSLACQMPVYGIATYRSYPAQLSISFSTHGPPRRSSEPLQGLFCPMERTDVRFQDEQHWMVELRQNMKRACLKKVHMHNKRLAVWYVRILARGWAKGSIWMGKDVKVLSFVSRGAVDASFAMMGDFNGHE
;
A
#
# COMPACT_ATOMS: atom_id res chain seq x y z
N MET A 1 -19.04 -20.51 -67.59
CA MET A 1 -18.91 -21.89 -67.07
C MET A 1 -18.00 -21.76 -65.84
N HIS A 2 -18.52 -21.57 -64.62
CA HIS A 2 -19.02 -22.61 -63.67
C HIS A 2 -18.00 -23.76 -63.54
N ASP A 3 -17.39 -24.14 -62.42
CA ASP A 3 -17.69 -24.03 -60.96
C ASP A 3 -16.38 -23.97 -60.14
N THR A 4 -16.24 -23.22 -59.05
CA THR A 4 -16.67 -23.47 -57.65
C THR A 4 -15.94 -24.63 -56.95
N PHE A 5 -14.86 -24.31 -56.20
CA PHE A 5 -14.47 -25.04 -55.00
C PHE A 5 -14.11 -24.03 -53.91
N ALA A 6 -14.98 -23.97 -52.91
CA ALA A 6 -14.81 -23.25 -51.67
C ALA A 6 -13.78 -23.99 -50.78
N GLY A 7 -12.84 -23.24 -50.23
CA GLY A 7 -11.99 -23.64 -49.13
C GLY A 7 -11.87 -22.47 -48.19
N ASP A 8 -12.54 -22.55 -47.04
CA ASP A 8 -12.59 -21.52 -46.01
C ASP A 8 -11.17 -21.12 -45.54
N PRO A 9 -10.87 -19.81 -45.37
CA PRO A 9 -9.74 -19.42 -44.55
C PRO A 9 -10.13 -19.62 -43.08
N ILE A 10 -9.50 -20.64 -42.47
CA ILE A 10 -9.51 -20.88 -41.03
C ILE A 10 -9.07 -19.59 -40.33
N ASP A 11 -10.02 -19.01 -39.61
CA ASP A 11 -9.83 -17.95 -38.63
C ASP A 11 -8.79 -18.44 -37.61
N ARG A 12 -7.55 -17.93 -37.73
CA ARG A 12 -6.49 -18.21 -36.75
C ARG A 12 -6.83 -17.44 -35.49
N GLY A 13 -7.57 -18.14 -34.63
CA GLY A 13 -7.87 -17.75 -33.28
C GLY A 13 -6.63 -17.22 -32.55
N GLN A 14 -6.88 -16.14 -31.80
CA GLN A 14 -6.00 -15.62 -30.78
C GLN A 14 -5.43 -16.76 -29.91
N PRO A 15 -4.12 -16.80 -29.61
CA PRO A 15 -3.67 -17.55 -28.45
C PRO A 15 -4.09 -16.77 -27.20
N SER A 16 -5.29 -17.08 -26.72
CA SER A 16 -5.68 -16.87 -25.33
C SER A 16 -4.88 -17.84 -24.46
N SER A 17 -3.82 -17.37 -23.80
CA SER A 17 -3.40 -17.97 -22.52
C SER A 17 -2.46 -17.03 -21.75
N SER A 18 -3.02 -15.95 -21.21
CA SER A 18 -2.44 -15.32 -20.02
C SER A 18 -2.99 -16.06 -18.81
N ALA A 19 -2.15 -16.80 -18.09
CA ALA A 19 -2.53 -17.40 -16.81
C ALA A 19 -2.84 -16.27 -15.80
N SER A 20 -4.11 -15.85 -15.76
CA SER A 20 -4.61 -14.90 -14.77
C SER A 20 -4.90 -15.67 -13.50
N LEU A 21 -3.90 -15.76 -12.64
CA LEU A 21 -4.09 -16.24 -11.28
C LEU A 21 -4.86 -15.18 -10.48
N ASN A 22 -6.19 -15.30 -10.48
CA ASN A 22 -7.10 -14.51 -9.64
C ASN A 22 -6.91 -14.93 -8.17
N HIS A 23 -5.94 -14.32 -7.49
CA HIS A 23 -5.79 -14.47 -6.04
C HIS A 23 -6.42 -13.29 -5.31
N GLN A 24 -7.21 -13.60 -4.28
CA GLN A 24 -8.05 -12.66 -3.55
C GLN A 24 -7.25 -11.44 -3.04
N ALA A 25 -7.83 -10.27 -3.27
CA ALA A 25 -7.24 -8.98 -3.00
C ALA A 25 -7.31 -8.57 -1.53
N LEU A 26 -6.56 -7.52 -1.19
CA LEU A 26 -6.66 -6.70 0.01
C LEU A 26 -8.09 -6.14 0.18
N HIS A 27 -9.01 -6.93 0.72
CA HIS A 27 -10.31 -6.44 1.17
C HIS A 27 -10.30 -6.27 2.69
N PRO A 28 -10.83 -5.16 3.24
CA PRO A 28 -11.02 -5.03 4.67
C PRO A 28 -12.05 -6.08 5.15
N PRO A 29 -11.81 -6.78 6.27
CA PRO A 29 -12.78 -7.75 6.80
C PRO A 29 -14.01 -7.03 7.36
N GLU A 30 -15.20 -7.44 6.92
CA GLU A 30 -16.49 -7.11 7.54
C GLU A 30 -16.87 -8.21 8.53
N THR A 31 -16.61 -8.06 9.84
CA THR A 31 -17.44 -8.72 10.86
C THR A 31 -17.30 -8.05 12.23
N PHE A 32 -18.45 -7.70 12.81
CA PHE A 32 -18.61 -7.17 14.17
C PHE A 32 -18.54 -8.29 15.21
N ALA A 33 -18.02 -7.99 16.40
CA ALA A 33 -18.34 -8.70 17.64
C ALA A 33 -18.96 -7.70 18.64
N PRO A 34 -20.01 -8.09 19.40
CA PRO A 34 -20.64 -7.21 20.39
C PRO A 34 -19.75 -7.03 21.64
N PRO A 35 -19.86 -5.90 22.36
CA PRO A 35 -19.03 -5.65 23.53
C PRO A 35 -19.48 -6.53 24.72
N SER A 36 -18.58 -7.36 25.23
CA SER A 36 -18.72 -8.04 26.51
C SER A 36 -18.45 -7.08 27.67
N THR A 37 -19.41 -6.99 28.57
CA THR A 37 -19.39 -6.25 29.84
C THR A 37 -18.30 -6.79 30.77
N ILE A 38 -17.36 -5.95 31.22
CA ILE A 38 -16.52 -6.26 32.39
C ILE A 38 -16.48 -5.06 33.34
N ILE A 39 -16.63 -5.43 34.61
CA ILE A 39 -16.96 -4.67 35.82
C ILE A 39 -15.80 -3.79 36.28
N SER A 40 -16.12 -2.56 36.70
CA SER A 40 -15.20 -1.63 37.36
C SER A 40 -14.77 -2.15 38.74
N ALA A 41 -13.46 -2.24 38.97
CA ALA A 41 -12.90 -2.38 40.31
C ALA A 41 -12.41 -1.01 40.79
N ALA A 42 -13.03 -0.52 41.87
CA ALA A 42 -12.62 0.65 42.61
C ALA A 42 -11.30 0.40 43.36
N LYS A 43 -10.47 1.44 43.46
CA LYS A 43 -9.52 1.57 44.56
C LYS A 43 -9.36 3.05 44.90
N GLU A 44 -9.86 3.40 46.09
CA GLU A 44 -9.55 4.63 46.82
C GLU A 44 -8.09 4.61 47.27
N GLU A 45 -7.42 5.76 47.20
CA GLU A 45 -6.43 6.18 48.20
C GLU A 45 -6.22 7.70 48.10
N ASP A 46 -6.94 8.37 48.98
CA ASP A 46 -6.54 9.46 49.89
C ASP A 46 -5.29 10.30 49.56
N SER A 47 -5.50 11.59 49.31
CA SER A 47 -4.55 12.66 49.64
C SER A 47 -5.29 14.00 49.63
N GLU A 48 -5.61 14.45 50.83
CA GLU A 48 -6.14 15.78 51.12
C GLU A 48 -5.20 16.88 50.59
N THR A 49 -5.71 17.74 49.72
CA THR A 49 -5.14 19.06 49.49
C THR A 49 -6.28 20.07 49.58
N GLU A 50 -6.28 20.84 50.66
CA GLU A 50 -7.20 21.95 50.87
C GLU A 50 -7.05 22.97 49.73
N LEU A 51 -7.98 22.94 48.78
CA LEU A 51 -8.20 23.98 47.79
C LEU A 51 -9.60 24.54 47.97
N ASN A 52 -9.65 25.69 48.63
CA ASN A 52 -10.70 26.72 48.64
C ASN A 52 -11.94 26.37 47.77
N VAL A 53 -12.99 25.84 48.40
CA VAL A 53 -14.18 25.21 47.77
C VAL A 53 -15.31 26.21 47.46
N ASN A 54 -15.08 27.52 47.56
CA ASN A 54 -16.10 28.52 47.26
C ASN A 54 -15.71 29.30 45.99
N ASP A 55 -16.00 28.72 44.82
CA ASP A 55 -16.64 29.37 43.65
C ASP A 55 -16.49 28.52 42.38
N ARG A 56 -17.08 27.31 42.36
CA ARG A 56 -17.24 26.55 41.10
C ARG A 56 -18.70 26.59 40.69
N ALA A 57 -19.05 27.57 39.87
CA ALA A 57 -20.26 27.51 39.08
C ALA A 57 -20.37 26.12 38.41
N PRO A 58 -21.57 25.51 38.34
CA PRO A 58 -21.73 24.20 37.72
C PRO A 58 -21.19 24.21 36.29
N ARG A 59 -20.23 23.33 35.99
CA ARG A 59 -19.63 23.22 34.65
C ARG A 59 -20.65 22.85 33.56
N SER A 60 -21.80 22.29 33.94
CA SER A 60 -22.96 22.11 33.05
C SER A 60 -24.28 22.29 33.81
N THR A 61 -25.30 22.74 33.09
CA THR A 61 -26.68 22.88 33.58
C THR A 61 -27.55 21.73 33.08
N ALA A 62 -28.65 21.41 33.77
CA ALA A 62 -29.59 20.38 33.32
C ALA A 62 -30.08 20.63 31.87
N LEU A 63 -30.40 21.88 31.56
CA LEU A 63 -30.85 22.31 30.24
C LEU A 63 -29.77 22.16 29.15
N SER A 64 -28.50 22.39 29.48
CA SER A 64 -27.39 22.11 28.55
C SER A 64 -27.22 20.62 28.26
N ARG A 65 -27.46 19.75 29.24
CA ARG A 65 -27.41 18.29 29.08
C ARG A 65 -28.58 17.77 28.26
N GLU A 66 -29.78 18.27 28.52
CA GLU A 66 -30.98 17.91 27.76
C GLU A 66 -30.85 18.31 26.27
N ARG A 67 -30.36 19.53 26.00
CA ARG A 67 -30.04 19.96 24.62
C ARG A 67 -29.02 19.05 23.94
N LEU A 68 -27.97 18.66 24.66
CA LEU A 68 -26.96 17.73 24.13
C LEU A 68 -27.60 16.39 23.75
N PHE A 69 -28.39 15.78 24.64
CA PHE A 69 -29.02 14.49 24.38
C PHE A 69 -30.03 14.56 23.22
N ALA A 70 -30.88 15.59 23.19
CA ALA A 70 -31.79 15.82 22.06
C ALA A 70 -31.04 15.97 20.73
N SER A 71 -29.90 16.67 20.73
CA SER A 71 -29.10 16.84 19.51
C SER A 71 -28.44 15.53 19.08
N LEU A 72 -27.97 14.71 20.04
CA LEU A 72 -27.44 13.38 19.75
C LEU A 72 -28.49 12.43 19.17
N GLU A 73 -29.75 12.50 19.63
CA GLU A 73 -30.87 11.70 19.10
C GLU A 73 -31.17 12.03 17.63
N VAL A 74 -31.06 13.31 17.25
CA VAL A 74 -31.34 13.79 15.88
C VAL A 74 -30.09 13.79 14.99
N GLY A 75 -28.91 13.51 15.56
CA GLY A 75 -27.63 13.53 14.86
C GLY A 75 -27.10 14.94 14.53
N ASP A 76 -27.58 15.95 15.26
CA ASP A 76 -27.04 17.31 15.18
C ASP A 76 -25.85 17.46 16.14
N TYR A 77 -24.69 17.74 15.56
CA TYR A 77 -23.45 17.90 16.31
C TYR A 77 -23.01 19.36 16.43
N PHE A 78 -23.73 20.33 15.86
CA PHE A 78 -23.32 21.75 15.81
C PHE A 78 -23.72 22.51 17.08
N LEU A 79 -23.11 22.14 18.21
CA LEU A 79 -23.48 22.63 19.53
C LEU A 79 -22.62 23.80 20.03
N ARG A 80 -21.49 24.07 19.38
CA ARG A 80 -20.60 25.19 19.72
C ARG A 80 -20.86 26.37 18.77
N PRO A 81 -20.59 27.61 19.21
CA PRO A 81 -20.50 28.73 18.28
C PRO A 81 -19.44 28.43 17.20
N PRO A 82 -19.71 28.77 15.92
CA PRO A 82 -18.70 28.71 14.88
C PRO A 82 -17.48 29.54 15.27
N ARG A 83 -16.29 29.04 14.92
CA ARG A 83 -15.01 29.71 15.18
C ARG A 83 -14.03 29.46 14.03
N PRO A 84 -13.18 30.43 13.68
CA PRO A 84 -12.15 30.18 12.68
C PRO A 84 -11.14 29.14 13.21
N ILE A 85 -10.72 28.24 12.32
CA ILE A 85 -9.60 27.32 12.53
C ILE A 85 -8.72 27.44 11.28
N ALA A 86 -7.65 28.23 11.38
CA ALA A 86 -6.73 28.51 10.27
C ALA A 86 -5.41 27.75 10.42
N SER A 87 -5.06 27.33 11.64
CA SER A 87 -3.79 26.68 11.97
C SER A 87 -3.95 25.70 13.13
N ALA A 88 -2.89 24.93 13.38
CA ALA A 88 -2.81 24.03 14.52
C ALA A 88 -3.00 24.72 15.88
N ASN A 89 -2.59 25.98 16.00
CA ASN A 89 -2.73 26.77 17.22
C ASN A 89 -4.18 27.09 17.56
N ASP A 90 -5.08 26.97 16.59
CA ASP A 90 -6.51 27.18 16.80
C ASP A 90 -7.19 25.91 17.35
N LEU A 91 -6.51 24.76 17.46
CA LEU A 91 -7.12 23.52 17.93
C LEU A 91 -7.18 23.47 19.47
N ASP A 92 -8.31 23.02 20.00
CA ASP A 92 -8.44 22.74 21.44
C ASP A 92 -7.80 21.39 21.82
N GLY A 93 -7.68 21.11 23.12
CA GLY A 93 -7.04 19.88 23.59
C GLY A 93 -7.74 18.59 23.16
N LEU A 94 -9.06 18.60 22.94
CA LEU A 94 -9.80 17.42 22.47
C LEU A 94 -9.58 17.21 20.97
N GLU A 95 -9.58 18.29 20.21
CA GLU A 95 -9.31 18.28 18.77
C GLU A 95 -7.86 17.84 18.49
N LEU A 96 -6.87 18.36 19.23
CA LEU A 96 -5.47 17.93 19.14
C LEU A 96 -5.29 16.47 19.52
N LYS A 97 -5.91 16.03 20.63
CA LYS A 97 -5.92 14.62 21.02
C LYS A 97 -6.48 13.77 19.89
N ARG A 98 -7.54 14.23 19.24
CA ARG A 98 -8.17 13.49 18.15
C ARG A 98 -7.28 13.39 16.91
N CYS A 99 -6.62 14.48 16.53
CA CYS A 99 -5.61 14.46 15.47
C CYS A 99 -4.51 13.44 15.77
N PHE A 100 -4.02 13.41 17.01
CA PHE A 100 -3.02 12.46 17.45
C PHE A 100 -3.50 11.01 17.37
N GLU A 101 -4.73 10.70 17.82
CA GLU A 101 -5.31 9.34 17.72
C GLU A 101 -5.37 8.84 16.27
N ILE A 102 -5.78 9.71 15.33
CA ILE A 102 -5.85 9.38 13.90
C ILE A 102 -4.45 9.11 13.33
N LEU A 103 -3.48 9.97 13.65
CA LEU A 103 -2.08 9.79 13.24
C LEU A 103 -1.50 8.49 13.83
N HIS A 104 -1.76 8.22 15.10
CA HIS A 104 -1.28 7.01 15.77
C HIS A 104 -1.87 5.75 15.14
N ALA A 105 -3.16 5.75 14.82
CA ALA A 105 -3.80 4.64 14.12
C ALA A 105 -3.21 4.40 12.71
N CYS A 106 -2.87 5.48 11.99
CA CYS A 106 -2.14 5.40 10.73
C CYS A 106 -0.76 4.75 10.89
N HIS A 107 -0.01 5.11 11.95
CA HIS A 107 1.28 4.51 12.25
C HIS A 107 1.14 3.03 12.61
N ILE A 108 0.26 2.67 13.56
CA ILE A 108 -0.02 1.28 13.94
C ILE A 108 -0.39 0.43 12.71
N ALA A 109 -1.13 1.00 11.76
CA ALA A 109 -1.52 0.27 10.57
C ALA A 109 -0.31 -0.18 9.74
N THR A 110 0.84 0.51 9.76
CA THR A 110 1.95 0.23 8.83
C THR A 110 3.32 -0.03 9.48
N GLU A 111 3.52 0.47 10.70
CA GLU A 111 4.75 0.35 11.48
C GLU A 111 4.54 -0.64 12.65
N THR A 112 5.44 -1.60 12.78
CA THR A 112 5.35 -2.68 13.79
C THR A 112 5.64 -2.21 15.21
N ASP A 113 6.38 -1.12 15.34
CA ASP A 113 6.90 -0.53 16.57
C ASP A 113 6.34 0.89 16.80
N ALA A 114 5.19 1.20 16.20
CA ALA A 114 4.50 2.46 16.42
C ALA A 114 4.18 2.64 17.91
N THR A 115 4.79 3.65 18.53
CA THR A 115 4.52 4.04 19.92
C THR A 115 3.92 5.43 19.96
N LEU A 116 3.33 5.79 21.11
CA LEU A 116 2.85 7.15 21.34
C LEU A 116 4.01 8.17 21.22
N VAL A 117 5.20 7.79 21.68
CA VAL A 117 6.40 8.65 21.63
C VAL A 117 6.87 8.86 20.19
N SER A 118 6.99 7.79 19.39
CA SER A 118 7.40 7.93 17.98
C SER A 118 6.37 8.72 17.16
N THR A 119 5.09 8.51 17.45
CA THR A 119 3.99 9.29 16.83
C THR A 119 4.07 10.76 17.22
N GLY A 120 4.30 11.07 18.50
CA GLY A 120 4.41 12.45 18.98
C GLY A 120 5.51 13.26 18.29
N ARG A 121 6.62 12.62 17.91
CA ARG A 121 7.71 13.28 17.17
C ARG A 121 7.33 13.74 15.76
N THR A 122 6.27 13.17 15.18
CA THR A 122 5.80 13.49 13.83
C THR A 122 4.54 14.35 13.82
N MET A 123 4.07 14.77 15.00
CA MET A 123 2.79 15.45 15.14
C MET A 123 2.78 16.82 14.47
N GLU A 124 3.87 17.58 14.58
CA GLU A 124 3.97 18.91 13.97
C GLU A 124 3.94 18.84 12.44
N ASP A 125 4.76 17.98 11.83
CA ASP A 125 4.75 17.75 10.37
C ASP A 125 3.37 17.29 9.87
N PHE A 126 2.66 16.48 10.66
CA PHE A 126 1.31 16.04 10.34
C PHE A 126 0.30 17.20 10.40
N LEU A 127 0.38 18.05 11.43
CA LEU A 127 -0.49 19.21 11.57
C LEU A 127 -0.22 20.25 10.47
N GLU A 128 1.04 20.49 10.11
CA GLU A 128 1.41 21.32 8.97
C GLU A 128 0.72 20.82 7.69
N ALA A 129 0.87 19.52 7.39
CA ALA A 129 0.20 18.89 6.25
C ALA A 129 -1.34 18.97 6.32
N VAL A 130 -1.96 18.97 7.51
CA VAL A 130 -3.41 19.15 7.67
C VAL A 130 -3.85 20.54 7.20
N PHE A 131 -3.10 21.59 7.52
CA PHE A 131 -3.46 22.98 7.25
C PHE A 131 -2.91 23.53 5.93
N GLU A 132 -2.08 22.78 5.21
CA GLU A 132 -1.73 23.08 3.81
C GLU A 132 -2.98 23.19 2.91
N THR A 133 -2.92 24.06 1.90
CA THR A 133 -4.03 24.42 0.99
C THR A 133 -4.37 23.37 -0.07
N ASP A 134 -3.92 22.12 0.12
CA ASP A 134 -4.21 21.03 -0.78
C ASP A 134 -5.69 20.62 -0.74
N GLY A 135 -6.19 20.13 -1.88
CA GLY A 135 -7.60 19.79 -2.08
C GLY A 135 -8.20 18.83 -1.03
N LEU A 136 -9.53 18.81 -0.95
CA LEU A 136 -10.30 17.96 -0.02
C LEU A 136 -10.73 16.62 -0.65
N GLU A 137 -10.12 16.23 -1.77
CA GLU A 137 -10.45 14.95 -2.40
C GLU A 137 -9.96 13.79 -1.54
N LYS A 138 -10.82 12.80 -1.31
CA LYS A 138 -10.44 11.59 -0.59
C LYS A 138 -9.39 10.84 -1.43
N PRO A 139 -8.22 10.50 -0.86
CA PRO A 139 -7.20 9.79 -1.62
C PRO A 139 -7.71 8.43 -2.09
N LYS A 140 -7.52 8.12 -3.37
CA LYS A 140 -7.85 6.81 -3.96
C LYS A 140 -6.75 5.80 -3.67
N PHE A 141 -7.13 4.56 -3.37
CA PHE A 141 -6.17 3.46 -3.17
C PHE A 141 -5.75 2.86 -4.52
N GLN A 142 -4.98 3.62 -5.30
CA GLN A 142 -4.53 3.21 -6.62
C GLN A 142 -3.04 3.49 -6.79
N PHE A 143 -2.25 2.43 -6.92
CA PHE A 143 -0.83 2.53 -7.22
C PHE A 143 -0.33 1.34 -8.03
N THR A 144 0.83 1.54 -8.65
CA THR A 144 1.61 0.49 -9.30
C THR A 144 3.02 0.50 -8.71
N VAL A 145 3.49 -0.68 -8.32
CA VAL A 145 4.86 -0.93 -7.86
C VAL A 145 5.51 -1.88 -8.86
N ARG A 146 6.77 -1.61 -9.17
CA ARG A 146 7.59 -2.45 -10.04
C ARG A 146 8.96 -2.60 -9.37
N GLU A 147 9.35 -3.84 -9.12
CA GLU A 147 10.69 -4.19 -8.64
C GLU A 147 11.30 -5.21 -9.58
N PHE A 148 12.62 -5.27 -9.61
CA PHE A 148 13.35 -6.15 -10.50
C PHE A 148 14.67 -6.59 -9.91
N LEU A 149 15.14 -7.75 -10.36
CA LEU A 149 16.46 -8.29 -10.05
C LEU A 149 17.07 -8.85 -11.33
N GLN A 150 18.40 -8.88 -11.41
CA GLN A 150 19.07 -9.72 -12.40
C GLN A 150 18.96 -11.17 -11.90
N VAL A 151 18.31 -12.01 -12.68
CA VAL A 151 17.96 -13.40 -12.31
C VAL A 151 18.72 -14.43 -13.12
N GLY A 152 19.59 -13.99 -14.04
CA GLY A 152 20.33 -14.88 -14.90
C GLY A 152 21.04 -14.14 -16.02
N ASN A 153 21.62 -14.92 -16.92
CA ASN A 153 22.24 -14.43 -18.15
C ASN A 153 21.82 -15.29 -19.34
N VAL A 154 21.87 -14.72 -20.55
CA VAL A 154 21.71 -15.48 -21.79
C VAL A 154 23.04 -16.14 -22.15
N CYS A 155 22.98 -17.45 -22.33
CA CYS A 155 24.06 -18.34 -22.68
C CYS A 155 24.12 -18.49 -24.22
N GLY A 156 24.84 -17.60 -24.89
CA GLY A 156 25.02 -17.59 -26.35
C GLY A 156 26.23 -16.78 -26.76
N LYS A 157 26.70 -16.90 -28.01
CA LYS A 157 27.80 -16.04 -28.51
C LYS A 157 27.28 -14.63 -28.74
N THR A 158 27.51 -13.69 -27.83
CA THR A 158 27.45 -12.26 -28.16
C THR A 158 28.60 -11.94 -29.10
N PHE A 159 28.31 -11.83 -30.40
CA PHE A 159 29.15 -10.98 -31.24
C PHE A 159 28.93 -9.55 -30.75
N LEU A 160 29.92 -9.01 -30.03
CA LEU A 160 30.11 -7.57 -29.89
C LEU A 160 30.41 -7.01 -31.29
N SER A 161 29.38 -6.90 -32.13
CA SER A 161 29.46 -6.01 -33.28
C SER A 161 29.50 -4.61 -32.70
N LEU A 162 30.62 -3.93 -32.93
CA LEU A 162 30.81 -2.50 -32.68
C LEU A 162 29.78 -1.72 -33.53
N GLY A 163 28.55 -1.65 -33.05
CA GLY A 163 27.42 -1.09 -33.77
C GLY A 163 26.16 -1.17 -32.91
N TRP A 164 25.95 -0.11 -32.13
CA TRP A 164 24.71 0.17 -31.41
C TRP A 164 23.52 0.09 -32.39
N TYR A 165 22.39 -0.47 -31.95
CA TYR A 165 21.13 -0.72 -32.68
C TYR A 165 21.05 -2.09 -33.40
N ASN A 166 20.35 -3.04 -32.76
CA ASN A 166 19.93 -4.36 -33.24
C ASN A 166 21.00 -5.48 -33.16
N ALA A 167 21.29 -5.95 -31.95
CA ALA A 167 21.97 -7.23 -31.75
C ALA A 167 20.97 -8.37 -32.03
N ASP A 168 21.00 -8.89 -33.25
CA ASP A 168 20.32 -10.12 -33.60
C ASP A 168 21.09 -11.29 -32.95
N ILE A 169 20.43 -12.02 -32.04
CA ILE A 169 21.02 -13.16 -31.33
C ILE A 169 20.92 -14.37 -32.26
N THR A 170 21.77 -14.42 -33.29
CA THR A 170 21.79 -15.50 -34.29
C THR A 170 22.90 -16.53 -34.05
N GLY A 171 23.65 -16.42 -32.95
CA GLY A 171 24.66 -17.41 -32.58
C GLY A 171 24.01 -18.64 -31.92
N GLU A 172 24.46 -19.85 -32.31
CA GLU A 172 24.08 -21.07 -31.58
C GLU A 172 24.35 -20.88 -30.08
N PRO A 173 23.36 -21.17 -29.21
CA PRO A 173 23.52 -21.01 -27.78
C PRO A 173 24.67 -21.89 -27.29
N SER A 174 25.62 -21.28 -26.60
CA SER A 174 26.67 -22.01 -25.90
C SER A 174 25.97 -22.81 -24.80
N HIS A 175 25.76 -24.11 -25.03
CA HIS A 175 25.12 -24.99 -24.06
C HIS A 175 26.09 -25.31 -22.91
N HIS A 176 26.28 -24.35 -22.01
CA HIS A 176 26.94 -24.62 -20.73
C HIS A 176 26.01 -25.48 -19.88
N GLN A 177 26.55 -26.57 -19.32
CA GLN A 177 25.83 -27.53 -18.46
C GLN A 177 25.61 -26.99 -17.04
N THR A 178 26.42 -26.02 -16.58
CA THR A 178 26.33 -25.44 -15.24
C THR A 178 26.26 -23.91 -15.28
N ILE A 179 25.68 -23.31 -14.24
CA ILE A 179 25.60 -21.84 -14.07
C ILE A 179 27.01 -21.24 -13.97
N SER A 180 27.90 -21.86 -13.20
CA SER A 180 29.30 -21.43 -13.05
C SER A 180 30.04 -21.33 -14.39
N ALA A 181 29.84 -22.30 -15.29
CA ALA A 181 30.42 -22.26 -16.62
C ALA A 181 29.82 -21.16 -17.52
N CYS A 182 28.56 -20.76 -17.27
CA CYS A 182 27.96 -19.60 -17.94
C CYS A 182 28.51 -18.28 -17.35
N GLU A 183 28.70 -18.18 -16.03
CA GLU A 183 29.25 -17.00 -15.37
C GLU A 183 30.72 -16.73 -15.75
N ASP A 184 31.53 -17.79 -15.88
CA ASP A 184 32.93 -17.70 -16.27
C ASP A 184 33.13 -17.39 -17.76
N SER A 185 32.07 -17.44 -18.56
CA SER A 185 32.13 -17.23 -20.00
C SER A 185 31.96 -15.77 -20.39
N LEU A 186 32.97 -15.20 -21.05
CA LEU A 186 32.89 -13.85 -21.63
C LEU A 186 31.80 -13.70 -22.70
N ALA A 187 31.28 -14.81 -23.23
CA ALA A 187 30.18 -14.80 -24.19
C ALA A 187 28.80 -14.67 -23.52
N CYS A 188 28.65 -14.94 -22.23
CA CYS A 188 27.35 -15.01 -21.56
C CYS A 188 27.07 -13.77 -20.69
N GLN A 189 27.31 -12.59 -21.24
CA GLN A 189 27.23 -11.31 -20.50
C GLN A 189 25.88 -10.59 -20.58
N MET A 190 24.95 -11.05 -21.42
CA MET A 190 23.66 -10.36 -21.55
C MET A 190 22.76 -10.70 -20.35
N PRO A 191 22.41 -9.72 -19.49
CA PRO A 191 21.65 -9.99 -18.28
C PRO A 191 20.20 -10.32 -18.60
N VAL A 192 19.61 -11.15 -17.75
CA VAL A 192 18.17 -11.41 -17.70
C VAL A 192 17.64 -10.81 -16.41
N TYR A 193 16.62 -9.98 -16.51
CA TYR A 193 15.91 -9.37 -15.40
C TYR A 193 14.56 -10.04 -15.17
N GLY A 194 14.31 -10.46 -13.93
CA GLY A 194 12.99 -10.83 -13.45
C GLY A 194 12.31 -9.59 -12.90
N ILE A 195 11.16 -9.22 -13.46
CA ILE A 195 10.44 -7.98 -13.17
C ILE A 195 9.09 -8.35 -12.57
N ALA A 196 8.87 -8.01 -11.29
CA ALA A 196 7.57 -8.11 -10.66
C ALA A 196 6.84 -6.77 -10.75
N THR A 197 5.58 -6.81 -11.17
CA THR A 197 4.69 -5.64 -11.19
C THR A 197 3.45 -5.94 -10.36
N TYR A 198 3.18 -5.09 -9.38
CA TYR A 198 1.95 -5.11 -8.58
C TYR A 198 1.10 -3.88 -8.88
N ARG A 199 -0.16 -4.11 -9.22
CA ARG A 199 -1.20 -3.09 -9.37
C ARG A 199 -2.20 -3.27 -8.24
N SER A 200 -2.58 -2.18 -7.57
CA SER A 200 -3.61 -2.24 -6.52
C SER A 200 -5.04 -2.19 -7.08
N TYR A 201 -5.23 -1.77 -8.34
CA TYR A 201 -6.54 -1.66 -8.98
C TYR A 201 -6.50 -1.92 -10.50
N PRO A 202 -7.09 -3.02 -11.00
CA PRO A 202 -7.47 -4.21 -10.21
C PRO A 202 -6.23 -4.78 -9.50
N ALA A 203 -6.44 -5.43 -8.35
CA ALA A 203 -5.35 -6.07 -7.62
C ALA A 203 -4.75 -7.18 -8.49
N GLN A 204 -3.51 -6.99 -8.93
CA GLN A 204 -2.85 -7.93 -9.84
C GLN A 204 -1.35 -7.91 -9.59
N LEU A 205 -0.77 -9.09 -9.45
CA LEU A 205 0.66 -9.30 -9.51
C LEU A 205 1.00 -10.03 -10.81
N SER A 206 2.01 -9.55 -11.52
CA SER A 206 2.55 -10.22 -12.70
C SER A 206 4.07 -10.25 -12.63
N ILE A 207 4.66 -11.36 -13.06
CA ILE A 207 6.10 -11.50 -13.26
C ILE A 207 6.37 -11.52 -14.77
N SER A 208 7.43 -10.84 -15.20
CA SER A 208 7.85 -10.78 -16.59
C SER A 208 9.37 -10.82 -16.67
N PHE A 209 9.92 -11.29 -17.78
CA PHE A 209 11.36 -11.43 -17.97
C PHE A 209 11.82 -10.53 -19.12
N SER A 210 12.96 -9.88 -18.97
CA SER A 210 13.53 -8.98 -19.98
C SER A 210 15.05 -9.07 -20.03
N THR A 211 15.63 -8.87 -21.22
CA THR A 211 17.08 -8.70 -21.40
C THR A 211 17.54 -7.24 -21.24
N HIS A 212 16.59 -6.32 -21.07
CA HIS A 212 16.87 -4.91 -20.85
C HIS A 212 16.55 -4.55 -19.40
N GLY A 213 17.41 -3.73 -18.80
CA GLY A 213 17.11 -3.13 -17.50
C GLY A 213 15.78 -2.39 -17.58
N PRO A 214 14.86 -2.61 -16.62
CA PRO A 214 13.55 -1.99 -16.70
C PRO A 214 13.65 -0.47 -16.61
N PRO A 215 12.70 0.25 -17.22
CA PRO A 215 12.68 1.71 -17.18
C PRO A 215 12.54 2.21 -15.74
N ARG A 216 13.15 3.37 -15.47
CA ARG A 216 13.18 3.98 -14.12
C ARG A 216 11.78 4.33 -13.60
N ARG A 217 10.79 4.53 -14.47
CA ARG A 217 9.41 4.86 -14.10
C ARG A 217 8.51 3.66 -14.29
N SER A 218 7.70 3.34 -13.28
CA SER A 218 6.74 2.24 -13.34
C SER A 218 5.63 2.45 -14.40
N SER A 219 5.43 3.68 -14.87
CA SER A 219 4.49 4.02 -15.94
C SER A 219 4.99 3.69 -17.34
N GLU A 220 6.30 3.52 -17.52
CA GLU A 220 6.88 3.25 -18.85
C GLU A 220 6.71 1.77 -19.21
N PRO A 221 6.45 1.47 -20.50
CA PRO A 221 6.27 0.10 -20.97
C PRO A 221 7.57 -0.68 -20.82
N LEU A 222 7.45 -1.97 -20.49
CA LEU A 222 8.59 -2.88 -20.47
C LEU A 222 9.04 -3.15 -21.92
N GLN A 223 10.36 -3.23 -22.11
CA GLN A 223 10.97 -3.53 -23.40
C GLN A 223 11.70 -4.87 -23.35
N GLY A 224 11.89 -5.51 -24.51
CA GLY A 224 12.60 -6.78 -24.64
C GLY A 224 12.05 -7.90 -23.77
N LEU A 225 10.72 -7.94 -23.62
CA LEU A 225 10.04 -9.01 -22.91
C LEU A 225 10.18 -10.32 -23.67
N PHE A 226 10.38 -11.41 -22.95
CA PHE A 226 10.41 -12.76 -23.53
C PHE A 226 9.74 -13.77 -22.59
N CYS A 227 9.30 -14.90 -23.16
CA CYS A 227 8.79 -16.03 -22.39
C CYS A 227 9.96 -16.92 -21.96
N PRO A 228 10.21 -17.13 -20.65
CA PRO A 228 11.34 -17.92 -20.18
C PRO A 228 11.25 -19.39 -20.61
N MET A 229 10.04 -19.96 -20.72
CA MET A 229 9.82 -21.35 -21.13
C MET A 229 10.17 -21.60 -22.61
N GLU A 230 10.21 -20.55 -23.43
CA GLU A 230 10.53 -20.64 -24.86
C GLU A 230 12.05 -20.50 -25.12
N ARG A 231 12.84 -20.24 -24.07
CA ARG A 231 14.27 -19.91 -24.16
C ARG A 231 15.12 -20.97 -23.45
N THR A 232 15.70 -21.89 -24.22
CA THR A 232 16.63 -22.93 -23.70
C THR A 232 18.04 -22.41 -23.42
N ASP A 233 18.32 -21.18 -23.87
CA ASP A 233 19.60 -20.49 -23.79
C ASP A 233 19.70 -19.57 -22.56
N VAL A 234 18.66 -19.45 -21.74
CA VAL A 234 18.74 -18.70 -20.48
C VAL A 234 19.27 -19.60 -19.38
N ARG A 235 20.17 -19.06 -18.54
CA ARG A 235 20.60 -19.70 -17.29
C ARG A 235 20.18 -18.80 -16.13
N PHE A 236 19.17 -19.26 -15.40
CA PHE A 236 18.72 -18.59 -14.18
C PHE A 236 19.69 -18.88 -13.04
N GLN A 237 19.92 -17.89 -12.19
CA GLN A 237 20.47 -18.08 -10.86
C GLN A 237 19.51 -18.96 -10.04
N ASP A 238 19.99 -19.52 -8.94
CA ASP A 238 19.19 -20.37 -8.04
C ASP A 238 17.79 -19.76 -7.79
N GLU A 239 16.77 -20.48 -8.28
CA GLU A 239 15.38 -20.01 -8.33
C GLU A 239 14.84 -19.64 -6.95
N GLN A 240 15.31 -20.33 -5.90
CA GLN A 240 14.87 -20.08 -4.54
C GLN A 240 15.40 -18.75 -3.99
N HIS A 241 16.59 -18.31 -4.41
CA HIS A 241 17.22 -17.12 -3.83
C HIS A 241 16.63 -15.82 -4.40
N TRP A 242 16.58 -15.70 -5.74
CA TRP A 242 16.15 -14.44 -6.36
C TRP A 242 14.63 -14.19 -6.23
N MET A 243 13.81 -15.24 -6.15
CA MET A 243 12.37 -15.10 -5.93
C MET A 243 12.04 -14.60 -4.52
N VAL A 244 12.79 -15.08 -3.51
CA VAL A 244 12.65 -14.60 -2.12
C VAL A 244 13.07 -13.14 -2.02
N GLU A 245 14.19 -12.77 -2.64
CA GLU A 245 14.65 -11.38 -2.66
C GLU A 245 13.67 -10.44 -3.40
N LEU A 246 13.18 -10.85 -4.57
CA LEU A 246 12.22 -10.08 -5.35
C LEU A 246 10.91 -9.86 -4.58
N ARG A 247 10.42 -10.90 -3.88
CA ARG A 247 9.26 -10.82 -2.99
C ARG A 247 9.49 -9.82 -1.86
N GLN A 248 10.64 -9.87 -1.20
CA GLN A 248 10.98 -8.94 -0.12
C GLN A 248 11.05 -7.49 -0.61
N ASN A 249 11.66 -7.25 -1.77
CA ASN A 249 11.74 -5.93 -2.39
C ASN A 249 10.34 -5.41 -2.75
N MET A 250 9.50 -6.24 -3.38
CA MET A 250 8.12 -5.90 -3.70
C MET A 250 7.29 -5.59 -2.45
N LYS A 251 7.41 -6.41 -1.40
CA LYS A 251 6.74 -6.21 -0.12
C LYS A 251 7.13 -4.86 0.50
N ARG A 252 8.43 -4.54 0.54
CA ARG A 252 8.95 -3.27 1.06
C ARG A 252 8.41 -2.07 0.26
N ALA A 253 8.42 -2.16 -1.06
CA ALA A 253 7.94 -1.10 -1.94
C ALA A 253 6.42 -0.89 -1.84
N CYS A 254 5.64 -1.97 -1.73
CA CYS A 254 4.20 -1.90 -1.51
C CYS A 254 3.86 -1.30 -0.14
N LEU A 255 4.55 -1.71 0.92
CA LEU A 255 4.38 -1.12 2.25
C LEU A 255 4.63 0.38 2.25
N LYS A 256 5.66 0.85 1.53
CA LYS A 256 5.92 2.28 1.37
C LYS A 256 4.75 3.02 0.70
N LYS A 257 4.16 2.44 -0.35
CA LYS A 257 2.98 3.03 -1.02
C LYS A 257 1.74 3.04 -0.11
N VAL A 258 1.52 1.97 0.64
CA VAL A 258 0.42 1.87 1.61
C VAL A 258 0.58 2.91 2.72
N HIS A 259 1.77 3.05 3.29
CA HIS A 259 2.06 4.06 4.31
C HIS A 259 1.80 5.48 3.80
N MET A 260 2.25 5.81 2.58
CA MET A 260 1.97 7.10 1.96
C MET A 260 0.47 7.34 1.73
N HIS A 261 -0.27 6.30 1.33
CA HIS A 261 -1.72 6.39 1.19
C HIS A 261 -2.41 6.64 2.54
N ASN A 262 -2.06 5.87 3.58
CA ASN A 262 -2.63 6.03 4.92
C ASN A 262 -2.35 7.42 5.49
N LYS A 263 -1.14 7.98 5.29
CA LYS A 263 -0.82 9.36 5.68
C LYS A 263 -1.75 10.38 5.01
N ARG A 264 -1.92 10.30 3.69
CA ARG A 264 -2.85 11.18 2.96
C ARG A 264 -4.29 11.01 3.44
N LEU A 265 -4.69 9.78 3.76
CA LEU A 265 -6.04 9.48 4.25
C LEU A 265 -6.26 10.04 5.66
N ALA A 266 -5.25 9.96 6.54
CA ALA A 266 -5.28 10.55 7.88
C ALA A 266 -5.42 12.08 7.82
N VAL A 267 -4.62 12.73 6.97
CA VAL A 267 -4.73 14.18 6.70
C VAL A 267 -6.13 14.53 6.21
N TRP A 268 -6.66 13.78 5.25
CA TRP A 268 -8.01 13.99 4.74
C TRP A 268 -9.08 13.87 5.84
N TYR A 269 -9.02 12.85 6.69
CA TYR A 269 -9.96 12.69 7.81
C TYR A 269 -9.93 13.89 8.75
N VAL A 270 -8.75 14.37 9.14
CA VAL A 270 -8.62 15.54 10.02
C VAL A 270 -9.11 16.81 9.34
N ARG A 271 -8.84 17.03 8.05
CA ARG A 271 -9.37 18.18 7.31
C ARG A 271 -10.91 18.22 7.30
N ILE A 272 -11.57 17.07 7.17
CA ILE A 272 -13.03 16.98 7.26
C ILE A 272 -13.50 17.36 8.67
N LEU A 273 -12.84 16.85 9.71
CA LEU A 273 -13.16 17.17 11.10
C LEU A 273 -12.96 18.65 11.42
N ALA A 274 -11.82 19.23 11.05
CA ALA A 274 -11.51 20.64 11.27
C ALA A 274 -12.56 21.57 10.62
N ARG A 275 -13.05 21.25 9.43
CA ARG A 275 -14.16 21.99 8.80
C ARG A 275 -15.47 21.88 9.57
N GLY A 276 -15.74 20.72 10.17
CA GLY A 276 -16.88 20.52 11.07
C GLY A 276 -16.74 21.34 12.34
N TRP A 277 -15.58 21.26 13.00
CA TRP A 277 -15.26 21.96 14.24
C TRP A 277 -15.32 23.49 14.05
N ALA A 278 -14.82 24.00 12.94
CA ALA A 278 -14.91 25.42 12.61
C ALA A 278 -16.36 25.94 12.49
N LYS A 279 -17.29 25.06 12.10
CA LYS A 279 -18.74 25.35 12.06
C LYS A 279 -19.44 25.12 13.40
N GLY A 280 -18.72 24.73 14.44
CA GLY A 280 -19.26 24.47 15.77
C GLY A 280 -19.59 23.00 16.06
N SER A 281 -19.19 22.06 15.20
CA SER A 281 -19.41 20.64 15.41
C SER A 281 -18.61 20.12 16.62
N ILE A 282 -19.24 19.27 17.44
CA ILE A 282 -18.56 18.49 18.48
C ILE A 282 -18.25 17.05 18.05
N TRP A 283 -18.54 16.70 16.80
CA TRP A 283 -18.32 15.36 16.27
C TRP A 283 -16.82 15.07 16.11
N MET A 284 -16.37 13.94 16.66
CA MET A 284 -14.96 13.53 16.63
C MET A 284 -14.65 12.51 15.53
N GLY A 285 -15.60 12.23 14.64
CA GLY A 285 -15.40 11.19 13.64
C GLY A 285 -15.84 9.80 14.11
N LYS A 286 -15.69 8.82 13.22
CA LYS A 286 -15.82 7.40 13.56
C LYS A 286 -14.62 6.95 14.40
N ASP A 287 -14.77 5.89 15.19
CA ASP A 287 -13.64 5.27 15.91
C ASP A 287 -12.45 5.01 14.95
N VAL A 288 -11.23 5.23 15.44
CA VAL A 288 -9.99 4.99 14.68
C VAL A 288 -9.90 3.57 14.14
N LYS A 289 -10.48 2.59 14.84
CA LYS A 289 -10.56 1.18 14.41
C LYS A 289 -11.39 0.98 13.14
N VAL A 290 -12.26 1.93 12.81
CA VAL A 290 -13.16 1.89 11.65
C VAL A 290 -12.65 2.76 10.51
N LEU A 291 -11.53 3.47 10.71
CA LEU A 291 -10.86 4.19 9.64
C LEU A 291 -10.24 3.15 8.71
N SER A 292 -10.48 3.29 7.41
CA SER A 292 -10.10 2.30 6.39
C SER A 292 -8.60 2.31 6.06
N PHE A 293 -7.74 2.42 7.08
CA PHE A 293 -6.30 2.31 6.91
C PHE A 293 -5.94 0.89 6.48
N VAL A 294 -5.10 0.78 5.46
CA VAL A 294 -4.64 -0.52 4.97
C VAL A 294 -3.52 -0.98 5.88
N SER A 295 -3.70 -2.17 6.47
CA SER A 295 -2.74 -2.71 7.43
C SER A 295 -1.53 -3.35 6.74
N ARG A 296 -0.40 -3.37 7.44
CA ARG A 296 0.78 -4.14 7.09
C ARG A 296 0.43 -5.62 6.92
N GLY A 297 -0.39 -6.16 7.82
CA GLY A 297 -0.85 -7.55 7.76
C GLY A 297 -1.54 -7.88 6.43
N ALA A 298 -2.27 -6.93 5.85
CA ALA A 298 -2.90 -7.12 4.56
C ALA A 298 -1.84 -7.23 3.43
N VAL A 299 -0.83 -6.36 3.44
CA VAL A 299 0.31 -6.47 2.50
C VAL A 299 1.04 -7.79 2.69
N ASP A 300 1.34 -8.15 3.93
CA ASP A 300 2.00 -9.39 4.28
C ASP A 300 1.21 -10.61 3.76
N ALA A 301 -0.11 -10.64 3.92
CA ALA A 301 -0.97 -11.69 3.37
C ALA A 301 -0.94 -11.75 1.84
N SER A 302 -0.95 -10.60 1.16
CA SER A 302 -0.88 -10.54 -0.31
C SER A 302 0.41 -11.13 -0.86
N PHE A 303 1.52 -10.93 -0.15
CA PHE A 303 2.84 -11.43 -0.54
C PHE A 303 3.15 -12.83 0.00
N ALA A 304 2.46 -13.30 1.06
CA ALA A 304 2.55 -14.67 1.55
C ALA A 304 1.91 -15.66 0.55
N MET A 305 0.82 -15.25 -0.12
CA MET A 305 0.17 -16.05 -1.16
C MET A 305 0.98 -16.16 -2.47
N MET A 306 2.13 -15.48 -2.58
CA MET A 306 3.06 -15.63 -3.71
C MET A 306 3.98 -16.86 -3.58
N GLY A 307 3.67 -17.76 -2.64
CA GLY A 307 4.14 -19.14 -2.59
C GLY A 307 5.54 -19.33 -2.02
N ASP A 308 5.66 -20.02 -0.89
CA ASP A 308 6.79 -20.91 -0.71
C ASP A 308 6.67 -21.97 -1.82
N PHE A 309 7.41 -21.79 -2.91
CA PHE A 309 7.64 -22.83 -3.91
C PHE A 309 8.56 -23.88 -3.30
N ASN A 310 8.09 -24.57 -2.26
CA ASN A 310 8.63 -25.87 -1.90
C ASN A 310 8.10 -26.84 -2.95
N GLY A 311 8.86 -26.99 -4.04
CA GLY A 311 8.70 -28.10 -4.95
C GLY A 311 8.92 -29.39 -4.18
N HIS A 312 7.82 -30.02 -3.77
CA HIS A 312 7.79 -31.46 -3.60
C HIS A 312 7.57 -32.05 -4.99
N GLU A 313 8.67 -32.37 -5.68
CA GLU A 313 8.80 -33.56 -6.54
C GLU A 313 10.21 -34.12 -6.39
#